data_AF-A0A8J3CK42-F1
#
_entry.id   AF-A0A8J3CK42-F1
#
_cell.length_a   1.000
_cell.length_b   1.000
_cell.length_c   1.000
_cell.angle_alpha   90.00
_cell.angle_beta   90.00
_cell.angle_gamma   90.00
#
_symmetry.space_group_name_H-M   'P 1'
#
loop_
_entity.id
_entity.type
_entity.pdbx_description
1 polymer ?
#
loop_
_entity_poly.entity_id
_entity_poly.type
_entity_poly.pdbx_seq_one_letter_code
_entity_poly.pdbx_strand_id
1 'polypeptide(L)'
;MSEHAVAGLTNDEERFAFLAEGNARQARKRVTADVLIRDEGDRVLLVNPTYKEHWDLPGGMAEANEPPRAAAKRELIEELGLTITPARLLLLDWVAPRGL
;
A
#
# COMPACT_ATOMS: atom_id res chain seq x y z
N MET A 1 -3.90 -13.94 -20.00
CA MET A 1 -2.52 -14.46 -20.00
C MET A 1 -2.58 -15.85 -19.42
N SER A 2 -2.40 -16.89 -20.25
CA SER A 2 -2.80 -18.25 -19.89
C SER A 2 -1.78 -18.95 -18.99
N GLU A 3 -2.30 -19.74 -18.06
CA GLU A 3 -1.61 -20.66 -17.15
C GLU A 3 -0.63 -21.61 -17.87
N HIS A 4 -0.76 -21.76 -19.19
CA HIS A 4 0.05 -22.62 -20.05
C HIS A 4 1.51 -22.20 -20.22
N ALA A 5 1.88 -20.91 -20.00
CA ALA A 5 3.26 -20.46 -20.24
C ALA A 5 4.26 -20.87 -19.14
N VAL A 6 3.77 -21.17 -17.94
CA VAL A 6 4.61 -21.46 -16.75
C VAL A 6 4.80 -22.96 -16.54
N ALA A 7 3.93 -23.78 -17.12
CA ALA A 7 3.90 -25.24 -16.92
C ALA A 7 5.14 -25.99 -17.46
N GLY A 8 6.00 -25.33 -18.24
CA GLY A 8 7.24 -25.90 -18.80
C GLY A 8 8.55 -25.46 -18.12
N LEU A 9 8.49 -24.61 -17.09
CA LEU A 9 9.69 -24.15 -16.37
C LEU A 9 9.99 -25.15 -15.25
N THR A 10 11.17 -25.78 -15.32
CA THR A 10 11.45 -27.01 -14.56
C THR A 10 12.21 -26.79 -13.27
N ASN A 11 12.74 -25.59 -13.04
CA ASN A 11 13.29 -25.18 -11.75
C ASN A 11 12.75 -23.82 -11.28
N ASP A 12 12.90 -23.55 -9.97
CA ASP A 12 12.39 -22.34 -9.34
C ASP A 12 13.03 -21.06 -9.88
N GLU A 13 14.30 -21.10 -10.26
CA GLU A 13 15.06 -19.94 -10.74
C GLU A 13 14.56 -19.45 -12.12
N GLU A 14 14.36 -20.38 -13.06
CA GLU A 14 13.77 -20.10 -14.38
C GLU A 14 12.35 -19.53 -14.23
N ARG A 15 11.58 -20.10 -13.30
CA ARG A 15 10.22 -19.61 -12.99
C ARG A 15 10.24 -18.19 -12.40
N PHE A 16 11.16 -17.91 -11.48
CA PHE A 16 11.28 -16.56 -10.89
C PHE A 16 11.76 -15.54 -11.92
N ALA A 17 12.72 -15.89 -12.79
CA ALA A 17 13.19 -15.01 -13.86
C ALA A 17 12.06 -14.66 -14.84
N PHE A 18 11.26 -15.65 -15.24
CA PHE A 18 10.10 -15.44 -16.10
C PHE A 18 9.05 -14.52 -15.47
N LEU A 19 8.71 -14.75 -14.20
CA LEU A 19 7.78 -13.90 -13.46
C LEU A 19 8.32 -12.47 -13.29
N ALA A 20 9.62 -12.32 -13.02
CA ALA A 20 10.27 -11.02 -12.88
C ALA A 20 10.21 -10.20 -14.19
N GLU A 21 10.47 -10.83 -15.34
CA GLU A 21 10.35 -10.18 -16.65
C GLU A 21 8.91 -9.73 -16.93
N GLY A 22 7.93 -10.57 -16.60
CA GLY A 22 6.51 -10.22 -16.68
C GLY A 22 6.15 -9.02 -15.79
N ASN A 23 6.56 -9.05 -14.52
CA ASN A 23 6.31 -7.99 -13.55
C ASN A 23 6.97 -6.67 -13.94
N ALA A 24 8.16 -6.72 -14.58
CA ALA A 24 8.86 -5.54 -15.05
C ALA A 24 8.11 -4.78 -16.16
N ARG A 25 7.25 -5.48 -16.92
CA ARG A 25 6.45 -4.90 -18.01
C ARG A 25 5.04 -4.47 -17.59
N GLN A 26 4.60 -4.85 -16.39
CA GLN A 26 3.28 -4.47 -15.89
C GLN A 26 3.25 -2.99 -15.46
N ALA A 27 2.11 -2.35 -15.67
CA ALA A 27 1.91 -0.97 -15.25
C ALA A 27 1.99 -0.87 -13.71
N ARG A 28 2.95 -0.08 -13.21
CA ARG A 28 3.04 0.21 -11.78
C ARG A 28 2.01 1.27 -11.40
N LYS A 29 1.32 1.03 -10.29
CA LYS A 29 0.42 2.01 -9.67
C LYS A 29 1.09 2.55 -8.41
N ARG A 30 0.90 3.84 -8.15
CA ARG A 30 1.19 4.40 -6.83
C ARG A 30 0.16 3.85 -5.86
N VAL A 31 0.60 3.57 -4.65
CA VAL A 31 -0.23 3.01 -3.59
C VAL A 31 0.00 3.86 -2.36
N THR A 32 -1.08 4.39 -1.78
CA THR A 32 -1.06 4.97 -0.43
C THR A 32 -1.78 4.00 0.50
N ALA A 33 -1.45 4.07 1.78
CA ALA A 33 -2.15 3.35 2.82
C ALA A 33 -2.36 4.25 4.03
N ASP A 34 -3.63 4.51 4.31
CA ASP A 34 -4.07 5.35 5.43
C ASP A 34 -4.84 4.52 6.46
N VAL A 35 -4.80 4.95 7.72
CA VAL A 35 -5.38 4.20 8.84
C VAL A 35 -6.48 5.00 9.53
N LEU A 36 -7.69 4.44 9.53
CA LEU A 36 -8.77 4.94 10.37
C LEU A 36 -8.62 4.40 11.80
N ILE A 37 -8.18 5.26 12.72
CA ILE A 37 -8.09 4.96 14.15
C ILE A 37 -9.23 5.68 14.86
N ARG A 38 -9.94 4.94 15.71
CA ARG A 38 -10.99 5.47 16.58
C ARG A 38 -10.70 5.15 18.03
N ASP A 39 -11.00 6.11 18.90
CA ASP A 39 -10.98 5.88 20.35
C ASP A 39 -12.30 5.29 20.86
N GLU A 40 -12.39 5.07 22.18
CA GLU A 40 -13.59 4.52 22.82
C GLU A 40 -14.82 5.43 22.71
N GLY A 41 -14.61 6.73 22.40
CA GLY A 41 -15.66 7.71 22.15
C GLY A 41 -16.07 7.85 20.68
N ASP A 42 -15.63 6.94 19.81
CA ASP A 42 -15.85 6.94 18.35
C ASP A 42 -15.27 8.18 17.62
N ARG A 43 -14.34 8.90 18.25
CA ARG A 43 -13.63 10.03 17.61
C ARG A 43 -12.53 9.50 16.69
N VAL A 44 -12.35 10.16 15.55
CA VAL A 44 -11.33 9.79 14.56
C VAL A 44 -10.03 10.55 14.80
N LEU A 45 -8.91 9.84 14.80
CA LEU A 45 -7.59 10.47 14.79
C LEU A 45 -7.30 11.04 13.40
N LEU A 46 -7.01 12.34 13.37
CA LEU A 46 -6.51 13.04 12.18
C LEU A 46 -5.14 13.63 12.48
N VAL A 47 -4.31 13.73 11.45
CA VAL A 47 -3.02 14.43 11.46
C VAL A 47 -3.14 15.76 10.71
N ASN A 48 -2.33 16.74 11.10
CA ASN A 48 -2.17 18.00 10.37
C ASN A 48 -0.76 18.03 9.74
N PRO A 49 -0.59 17.40 8.57
CA PRO A 49 0.72 17.26 7.94
C PRO A 49 1.21 18.58 7.38
N THR A 50 2.52 18.78 7.42
CA THR A 50 3.16 20.04 7.00
C THR A 50 3.16 20.26 5.49
N TYR A 51 2.88 19.22 4.69
CA TYR A 51 2.95 19.24 3.22
C TYR A 51 1.61 19.56 2.52
N LYS A 52 0.50 19.71 3.26
CA LYS A 52 -0.81 20.11 2.73
C LYS A 52 -1.58 20.95 3.75
N GLU A 53 -2.55 21.71 3.27
CA GLU A 53 -3.32 22.64 4.11
C GLU A 53 -4.42 21.98 4.95
N HIS A 54 -4.70 20.70 4.72
CA HIS A 54 -5.86 20.01 5.29
C HIS A 54 -5.45 18.87 6.22
N TRP A 55 -6.26 18.67 7.25
CA TRP A 55 -6.22 17.49 8.10
C TRP A 55 -6.50 16.24 7.28
N ASP A 56 -5.83 15.13 7.61
CA ASP A 56 -6.01 13.85 6.93
C ASP A 56 -5.87 12.68 7.90
N LEU A 57 -6.14 11.47 7.42
CA LEU A 57 -5.80 10.24 8.11
C LEU A 57 -4.27 10.07 8.20
N PRO A 58 -3.76 9.44 9.26
CA PRO A 58 -2.35 9.06 9.33
C PRO A 58 -2.05 7.96 8.32
N GLY A 59 -0.89 8.06 7.66
CA GLY A 59 -0.55 7.17 6.56
C GLY A 59 0.31 7.84 5.50
N GLY A 60 0.55 7.11 4.43
CA GLY A 60 1.49 7.58 3.42
C GLY A 60 1.68 6.65 2.23
N MET A 61 2.62 7.04 1.39
CA MET A 61 2.98 6.30 0.17
C MET A 61 3.70 5.01 0.55
N ALA A 62 3.30 3.90 -0.07
CA ALA A 62 4.07 2.67 0.03
C ALA A 62 5.40 2.80 -0.72
N GLU A 63 6.47 2.27 -0.14
CA GLU A 63 7.74 2.11 -0.81
C GLU A 63 7.66 1.06 -1.95
N ALA A 64 8.71 0.97 -2.76
CA ALA A 64 8.76 0.04 -3.87
C ALA A 64 8.60 -1.42 -3.39
N ASN A 65 7.55 -2.09 -3.86
CA ASN A 65 7.15 -3.45 -3.46
C ASN A 65 6.78 -3.59 -1.98
N GLU A 66 6.55 -2.49 -1.27
CA GLU A 66 6.06 -2.52 0.10
C GLU A 66 4.56 -2.86 0.12
N PRO A 67 4.12 -3.86 0.91
CA PRO A 67 2.69 -4.13 1.07
C PRO A 67 1.98 -2.94 1.74
N PRO A 68 0.75 -2.57 1.33
CA PRO A 68 0.03 -1.41 1.91
C PRO A 68 -0.09 -1.47 3.45
N ARG A 69 -0.28 -2.67 4.01
CA ARG A 69 -0.35 -2.86 5.47
C ARG A 69 1.00 -2.59 6.15
N ALA A 70 2.12 -2.87 5.49
CA ALA A 70 3.45 -2.58 6.01
C ALA A 70 3.72 -1.07 5.96
N ALA A 71 3.40 -0.42 4.84
CA ALA A 71 3.48 1.03 4.68
C ALA A 71 2.70 1.75 5.81
N ALA A 72 1.43 1.40 6.00
CA ALA A 72 0.61 1.96 7.07
C ALA A 72 1.21 1.79 8.47
N LYS A 73 1.87 0.65 8.77
CA LYS A 73 2.54 0.44 10.06
C LYS A 73 3.78 1.31 10.21
N ARG A 74 4.61 1.41 9.15
CA ARG A 74 5.80 2.25 9.13
C ARG A 74 5.43 3.72 9.35
N GLU A 75 4.46 4.21 8.58
CA GLU A 75 3.98 5.60 8.67
C GLU A 75 3.42 5.92 10.07
N LEU A 76 2.64 5.02 10.69
CA LEU A 76 2.16 5.23 12.07
C LEU A 76 3.29 5.36 13.11
N ILE A 77 4.41 4.66 12.89
CA ILE A 77 5.58 4.77 13.77
C ILE A 77 6.32 6.08 13.49
N GLU A 78 6.52 6.43 12.23
CA GLU A 78 7.27 7.62 11.80
C GLU A 78 6.54 8.93 12.15
N GLU A 79 5.23 9.00 11.89
CA GLU A 79 4.43 10.20 12.12
C GLU A 79 4.02 10.39 13.58
N LEU A 80 3.72 9.28 14.28
CA LEU A 80 3.03 9.32 15.58
C LEU A 80 3.71 8.51 16.70
N GLY A 81 4.75 7.74 16.39
CA GLY A 81 5.37 6.82 17.35
C GLY A 81 4.46 5.68 17.79
N LEU A 82 3.40 5.36 17.02
CA LEU A 82 2.39 4.37 17.40
C LEU A 82 2.67 3.00 16.78
N THR A 83 2.84 1.99 17.63
CA THR A 83 2.97 0.59 17.20
C THR A 83 1.61 -0.09 17.17
N ILE A 84 0.82 0.17 16.13
CA ILE A 84 -0.51 -0.42 15.93
C ILE A 84 -0.50 -1.29 14.67
N THR A 85 -1.15 -2.47 14.72
CA THR A 85 -1.36 -3.29 13.53
C THR A 85 -2.76 -3.03 12.96
N PRO A 86 -2.91 -2.44 11.76
CA PRO A 86 -4.20 -2.29 11.11
C PRO A 86 -4.86 -3.66 10.96
N ALA A 87 -6.14 -3.78 11.32
CA ALA A 87 -6.84 -5.06 11.36
C ALA A 87 -7.43 -5.46 9.99
N ARG A 88 -8.38 -4.66 9.49
CA ARG A 88 -9.18 -4.93 8.29
C ARG A 88 -9.03 -3.83 7.24
N LEU A 89 -9.13 -4.21 5.96
CA LEU A 89 -9.27 -3.26 4.85
C LEU A 89 -10.69 -2.68 4.88
N LEU A 90 -10.81 -1.35 4.85
CA LEU A 90 -12.10 -0.66 4.85
C LEU A 90 -12.53 -0.21 3.47
N LEU A 91 -11.57 0.31 2.71
CA LEU A 91 -11.78 0.92 1.41
C LEU A 91 -10.58 0.63 0.52
N LEU A 92 -10.84 0.37 -0.75
CA LEU A 92 -9.86 0.47 -1.83
C LEU A 92 -10.46 1.42 -2.86
N ASP A 93 -9.76 2.50 -3.14
CA ASP A 93 -10.16 3.47 -4.15
C ASP A 93 -9.07 3.61 -5.22
N TRP A 94 -9.46 4.10 -6.38
CA TRP A 94 -8.57 4.42 -7.47
C TRP A 94 -8.75 5.88 -7.86
N VAL A 95 -7.66 6.65 -7.76
CA VAL A 95 -7.64 8.05 -8.17
C VAL A 95 -6.99 8.16 -9.55
N ALA A 96 -7.69 8.78 -10.49
CA ALA A 96 -7.16 9.08 -11.81
C ALA A 96 -5.97 10.06 -11.72
N PRO A 97 -4.98 10.00 -12.64
CA PRO A 97 -3.77 10.84 -12.57
C PRO A 97 -3.96 12.35 -12.54
N ARG A 98 -5.18 12.85 -12.81
CA ARG A 98 -5.50 14.27 -12.92
C ARG A 98 -6.46 14.78 -11.84
N GLY A 99 -6.82 13.95 -10.86
CA GLY A 99 -7.99 14.24 -10.01
C GLY A 99 -9.25 14.36 -10.87
N LEU A 100 -10.42 14.52 -10.26
CA LEU A 100 -11.57 15.05 -11.00
C LEU A 100 -11.44 16.57 -11.15
#